data_AF-A0A955RCE1-F1
#
_entry.id   AF-A0A955RCE1-F1
#
_cell.length_a   1.000
_cell.length_b   1.000
_cell.length_c   1.000
_cell.angle_alpha   90.00
_cell.angle_beta   90.00
_cell.angle_gamma   90.00
#
_symmetry.space_group_name_H-M   'P 1'
#
loop_
_entity.id
_entity.type
_entity.pdbx_description
1 polymer ?
#
loop_
_entity_poly.entity_id
_entity_poly.type
_entity_poly.pdbx_seq_one_letter_code
_entity_poly.pdbx_strand_id
1 'polypeptide(L)'
;MTTCLPTLCAAGPTDPTRAEAKGGFTWWYADLVDARGDGLVVIVALGLPFLPGYASAAREGRAPAAVERPSVCVAHVQGGRLAFWALHETDPARVVWEPTRALLGDNALRVGVDGGASLRAALGGELPGARWSLALEVDGPLRRSSPGEP
;
A
#
# COMPACT_ATOMS: atom_id res chain seq x y z
N MET A 1 17.51 1.79 -19.73
CA MET A 1 17.11 1.86 -18.31
C MET A 1 16.27 3.11 -18.15
N THR A 2 14.96 2.94 -17.94
CA THR A 2 14.04 4.05 -17.70
C THR A 2 14.07 4.36 -16.23
N THR A 3 14.50 5.55 -15.85
CA THR A 3 14.56 5.98 -14.45
C THR A 3 13.14 6.30 -13.97
N CYS A 4 12.60 5.49 -13.06
CA CYS A 4 11.40 5.84 -12.31
C CYS A 4 11.81 6.74 -11.13
N LEU A 5 11.03 7.77 -10.85
CA LEU A 5 11.23 8.61 -9.67
C LEU A 5 10.28 8.13 -8.57
N PRO A 6 10.78 7.53 -7.48
CA PRO A 6 9.93 7.15 -6.37
C PRO A 6 9.66 8.35 -5.46
N THR A 7 8.39 8.59 -5.15
CA THR A 7 8.01 9.30 -3.93
C THR A 7 7.67 8.25 -2.89
N LEU A 8 8.53 8.11 -1.90
CA LEU A 8 8.35 7.18 -0.79
C LEU A 8 8.06 7.98 0.47
N CYS A 9 6.92 7.70 1.12
CA CYS A 9 6.76 8.14 2.50
C CYS A 9 7.89 7.51 3.34
N ALA A 10 8.69 8.35 4.00
CA ALA A 10 9.94 7.95 4.66
C ALA A 10 9.77 7.01 5.86
N ALA A 11 8.54 6.80 6.33
CA ALA A 11 8.22 5.77 7.32
C ALA A 11 8.07 4.41 6.61
N GLY A 12 8.58 3.33 7.19
CA GLY A 12 8.35 1.98 6.68
C GLY A 12 6.86 1.58 6.69
N PRO A 13 6.53 0.35 6.25
CA PRO A 13 5.16 -0.15 6.32
C PRO A 13 4.59 0.01 7.74
N THR A 14 3.33 0.42 7.79
CA THR A 14 2.65 0.93 8.97
C THR A 14 2.86 0.11 10.25
N ASP A 15 3.11 0.79 11.37
CA ASP A 15 3.18 0.17 12.70
C ASP A 15 1.79 -0.34 13.15
N PRO A 16 1.58 -1.66 13.27
CA PRO A 16 0.27 -2.23 13.60
C PRO A 16 -0.16 -1.92 15.03
N THR A 17 0.75 -1.57 15.94
CA THR A 17 0.39 -1.21 17.33
C THR A 17 -0.42 0.09 17.38
N ARG A 18 -0.32 0.92 16.33
CA ARG A 18 -1.13 2.14 16.17
C ARG A 18 -2.51 1.88 15.58
N ALA A 19 -2.83 0.63 15.24
CA ALA A 19 -4.03 0.23 14.52
C ALA A 19 -5.02 -0.59 15.38
N GLU A 20 -4.85 -0.59 16.70
CA GLU A 20 -5.76 -1.30 17.63
C GLU A 20 -7.10 -0.57 17.85
N ALA A 21 -7.19 0.71 17.48
CA ALA A 21 -8.39 1.50 17.64
C ALA A 21 -9.55 0.99 16.74
N LYS A 22 -10.70 0.70 17.36
CA LYS A 22 -11.95 0.38 16.64
C LYS A 22 -12.40 1.56 15.79
N GLY A 23 -12.71 1.31 14.52
CA GLY A 23 -13.10 2.36 13.58
C GLY A 23 -11.96 3.27 13.13
N GLY A 24 -10.74 3.05 13.63
CA GLY A 24 -9.53 3.72 13.14
C GLY A 24 -9.10 3.18 11.79
N PHE A 25 -8.14 3.85 11.17
CA PHE A 25 -7.47 3.34 9.98
C PHE A 25 -6.06 3.89 9.92
N THR A 26 -5.18 3.20 9.22
CA THR A 26 -3.83 3.67 8.96
C THR A 26 -3.30 3.04 7.68
N TRP A 27 -2.43 3.76 6.97
CA TRP A 27 -1.89 3.32 5.70
C TRP A 27 -0.44 3.72 5.54
N TRP A 28 0.22 2.99 4.65
CA TRP A 28 1.46 3.36 4.03
C TRP A 28 1.25 3.30 2.54
N TYR A 29 1.86 4.21 1.79
CA TYR A 29 1.80 4.16 0.34
C TYR A 29 3.10 4.59 -0.31
N ALA A 30 3.27 4.13 -1.54
CA ALA A 30 4.26 4.61 -2.47
C ALA A 30 3.60 4.90 -3.81
N ASP A 31 3.99 6.01 -4.43
CA ASP A 31 3.67 6.35 -5.80
C ASP A 31 4.96 6.46 -6.62
N LEU A 32 4.92 5.87 -7.81
CA LEU A 32 6.02 5.79 -8.74
C LEU A 32 5.55 6.35 -10.07
N VAL A 33 6.35 7.23 -10.68
CA VAL A 33 6.08 7.75 -12.02
C VAL A 33 7.33 7.58 -12.88
N ASP A 34 7.15 7.03 -14.07
CA ASP A 34 8.22 6.89 -15.05
C ASP A 34 8.39 8.16 -15.89
N ALA A 35 9.40 8.18 -16.76
CA ALA A 35 9.68 9.34 -17.62
C ALA A 35 8.57 9.63 -18.66
N ARG A 36 7.64 8.70 -18.89
CA ARG A 36 6.51 8.86 -19.80
C ARG A 36 5.26 9.38 -19.09
N GLY A 37 5.29 9.47 -17.76
CA GLY A 37 4.14 9.80 -16.93
C GLY A 37 3.24 8.60 -16.62
N ASP A 38 3.67 7.37 -16.93
CA ASP A 38 2.98 6.17 -16.48
C ASP A 38 3.27 5.98 -14.99
N GLY A 39 2.23 5.66 -14.22
CA GLY A 39 2.22 5.73 -12.76
C GLY A 39 1.83 4.42 -12.11
N LEU A 40 2.41 4.10 -10.96
CA LEU A 40 2.03 2.97 -10.12
C LEU A 40 1.88 3.45 -8.67
N VAL A 41 0.72 3.16 -8.08
CA VAL A 41 0.44 3.42 -6.66
C VAL A 41 0.27 2.09 -5.95
N VAL A 42 0.97 1.92 -4.83
CA VAL A 42 0.81 0.78 -3.92
C VAL A 42 0.44 1.33 -2.56
N ILE A 43 -0.66 0.84 -1.99
CA ILE A 43 -1.13 1.19 -0.65
C ILE A 43 -1.22 -0.09 0.17
N VAL A 44 -0.57 -0.10 1.33
CA VAL A 44 -0.75 -1.12 2.36
C VAL A 44 -1.48 -0.47 3.52
N ALA A 45 -2.62 -1.03 3.92
CA ALA A 45 -3.48 -0.37 4.89
C ALA A 45 -4.15 -1.32 5.87
N LEU A 46 -4.51 -0.76 7.01
CA LEU A 46 -5.26 -1.38 8.10
C LEU A 46 -6.54 -0.58 8.31
N GLY A 47 -7.70 -1.24 8.28
CA GLY A 47 -8.97 -0.61 8.65
C GLY A 47 -9.54 0.38 7.64
N LEU A 48 -9.21 0.25 6.34
CA LEU A 48 -9.67 1.21 5.32
C LEU A 48 -11.19 1.43 5.41
N PRO A 49 -11.67 2.69 5.53
CA PRO A 49 -13.08 2.98 5.80
C PRO A 49 -14.01 2.62 4.63
N PHE A 50 -13.46 2.43 3.44
CA PHE A 50 -14.17 2.03 2.23
C PHE A 50 -14.18 0.52 1.99
N LEU A 51 -13.64 -0.29 2.91
CA LEU A 51 -13.80 -1.74 2.83
C LEU A 51 -15.27 -2.13 3.00
N PRO A 52 -15.75 -3.15 2.26
CA PRO A 52 -17.09 -3.66 2.42
C PRO A 52 -17.46 -3.92 3.89
N GLY A 53 -18.63 -3.44 4.29
CA GLY A 53 -19.18 -3.60 5.63
C GLY A 53 -18.59 -2.70 6.72
N TYR A 54 -17.44 -2.04 6.51
CA TYR A 54 -16.77 -1.24 7.55
C TYR A 54 -17.64 -0.06 8.02
N ALA A 55 -18.12 0.74 7.08
CA ALA A 55 -18.97 1.90 7.39
C ALA A 55 -20.30 1.53 8.06
N SER A 56 -20.92 0.39 7.69
CA SER A 56 -22.15 -0.09 8.35
C SER A 56 -21.85 -0.49 9.78
N ALA A 57 -20.83 -1.33 9.98
CA ALA A 57 -20.41 -1.77 11.31
C ALA A 57 -20.05 -0.59 12.22
N ALA A 58 -19.38 0.44 11.69
CA ALA A 58 -19.06 1.66 12.42
C ALA A 58 -20.31 2.43 12.87
N ARG A 59 -21.31 2.62 11.99
CA ARG A 59 -22.57 3.28 12.34
C ARG A 59 -23.35 2.55 13.43
N GLU A 60 -23.18 1.23 13.53
CA GLU A 60 -23.83 0.39 14.53
C GLU A 60 -22.99 0.23 15.83
N GLY A 61 -21.85 0.93 15.94
CA GLY A 61 -20.96 0.80 17.10
C GLY A 61 -20.19 -0.52 17.16
N ARG A 62 -20.14 -1.26 16.04
CA ARG A 62 -19.51 -2.58 15.88
C ARG A 62 -18.30 -2.55 14.93
N ALA A 63 -17.66 -1.40 14.76
CA ALA A 63 -16.47 -1.30 13.92
C ALA A 63 -15.38 -2.27 14.42
N PRO A 64 -14.76 -3.04 13.52
CA PRO A 64 -13.59 -3.82 13.87
C PRO A 64 -12.41 -2.90 14.21
N ALA A 65 -11.39 -3.44 14.87
CA ALA A 65 -10.09 -2.78 14.97
C ALA A 65 -9.42 -2.73 13.60
N ALA A 66 -8.60 -1.69 13.35
CA ALA A 66 -7.97 -1.54 12.04
C ALA A 66 -7.04 -2.71 11.70
N VAL A 67 -6.34 -3.27 12.70
CA VAL A 67 -5.52 -4.49 12.56
C VAL A 67 -6.28 -5.71 12.04
N GLU A 68 -7.60 -5.78 12.25
CA GLU A 68 -8.44 -6.90 11.80
C GLU A 68 -8.81 -6.81 10.31
N ARG A 69 -8.50 -5.68 9.66
CA ARG A 69 -8.85 -5.40 8.27
C ARG A 69 -7.63 -4.98 7.45
N PRO A 70 -6.60 -5.84 7.34
CA PRO A 70 -5.44 -5.56 6.50
C PRO A 70 -5.78 -5.69 5.03
N SER A 71 -5.23 -4.82 4.21
CA SER A 71 -5.48 -4.80 2.77
C SER A 71 -4.31 -4.21 2.00
N VAL A 72 -4.20 -4.63 0.74
CA VAL A 72 -3.31 -4.04 -0.24
C VAL A 72 -4.11 -3.51 -1.43
N CYS A 73 -3.81 -2.29 -1.85
CA CYS A 73 -4.35 -1.69 -3.06
C CYS A 73 -3.21 -1.42 -4.03
N VAL A 74 -3.42 -1.74 -5.31
CA VAL A 74 -2.51 -1.42 -6.40
C VAL A 74 -3.30 -0.70 -7.47
N ALA A 75 -2.78 0.42 -7.97
CA ALA A 75 -3.34 1.13 -9.11
C ALA A 75 -2.23 1.47 -10.11
N HIS A 76 -2.46 1.13 -11.38
CA HIS A 76 -1.57 1.44 -12.48
C HIS A 76 -2.26 2.43 -13.42
N VAL A 77 -1.59 3.54 -13.69
CA VAL A 77 -2.02 4.62 -14.57
C VAL A 77 -1.15 4.58 -15.81
N GLN A 78 -1.76 4.52 -16.99
CA GLN A 78 -1.06 4.52 -18.27
C GLN A 78 -1.64 5.59 -19.18
N GLY A 79 -0.78 6.44 -19.76
CA GLY A 79 -1.21 7.54 -20.63
C GLY A 79 -2.20 8.48 -19.96
N GLY A 80 -2.01 8.75 -18.66
CA GLY A 80 -2.88 9.62 -17.85
C GLY A 80 -4.26 9.02 -17.51
N ARG A 81 -4.47 7.71 -17.72
CA ARG A 81 -5.73 7.02 -17.41
C ARG A 81 -5.49 5.82 -16.50
N LEU A 82 -6.44 5.52 -15.62
CA LEU A 82 -6.40 4.30 -14.81
C LEU A 82 -6.51 3.07 -15.72
N ALA A 83 -5.42 2.32 -15.83
CA ALA A 83 -5.33 1.11 -16.66
C ALA A 83 -5.70 -0.15 -15.87
N PHE A 84 -5.34 -0.19 -14.59
CA PHE A 84 -5.61 -1.31 -13.70
C PHE A 84 -5.75 -0.83 -12.27
N TRP A 85 -6.65 -1.44 -11.51
CA TRP A 85 -6.61 -1.35 -10.07
C TRP A 85 -7.09 -2.65 -9.44
N ALA A 86 -6.54 -2.97 -8.27
CA ALA A 86 -6.98 -4.10 -7.45
C ALA A 86 -6.90 -3.70 -5.98
N LEU A 87 -7.90 -4.12 -5.21
CA LEU A 87 -7.93 -4.06 -3.76
C LEU A 87 -8.13 -5.47 -3.24
N HIS A 88 -7.23 -5.90 -2.35
CA HIS A 88 -7.26 -7.23 -1.77
C HIS A 88 -7.24 -7.13 -0.26
N GLU A 89 -8.30 -7.63 0.38
CA GLU A 89 -8.33 -7.85 1.83
C GLU A 89 -7.56 -9.13 2.17
N THR A 90 -6.80 -9.10 3.25
CA THR A 90 -6.01 -10.24 3.71
C THR A 90 -6.58 -10.74 5.03
N ASP A 91 -6.54 -12.05 5.25
CA ASP A 91 -6.80 -12.62 6.57
C ASP A 91 -5.76 -12.09 7.57
N PRO A 92 -6.16 -11.40 8.66
CA PRO A 92 -5.23 -10.87 9.65
C PRO A 92 -4.31 -11.93 10.27
N ALA A 93 -4.72 -13.20 10.33
CA ALA A 93 -3.87 -14.29 10.81
C ALA A 93 -2.70 -14.61 9.86
N ARG A 94 -2.75 -14.13 8.61
CA ARG A 94 -1.71 -14.31 7.59
C ARG A 94 -0.86 -13.05 7.38
N VAL A 95 -0.89 -12.12 8.33
CA VAL A 95 -0.16 -10.86 8.22
C VAL A 95 1.03 -10.83 9.16
N VAL A 96 2.19 -10.42 8.63
CA VAL A 96 3.40 -10.19 9.41
C VAL A 96 3.88 -8.77 9.16
N TRP A 97 4.08 -8.02 10.23
CA TRP A 97 4.59 -6.65 10.20
C TRP A 97 5.99 -6.60 10.80
N GLU A 98 6.92 -6.05 10.04
CA GLU A 98 8.27 -5.70 10.47
C GLU A 98 8.54 -4.23 10.10
N PRO A 99 9.47 -3.53 10.75
CA PRO A 99 9.70 -2.09 10.50
C PRO A 99 9.96 -1.72 9.03
N THR A 100 10.55 -2.65 8.27
CA THR A 100 10.94 -2.45 6.87
C THR A 100 10.25 -3.42 5.93
N ARG A 101 9.32 -4.24 6.42
CA ARG A 101 8.71 -5.30 5.62
C ARG A 101 7.28 -5.59 6.09
N ALA A 102 6.39 -5.82 5.14
CA ALA A 102 5.07 -6.34 5.41
C ALA A 102 4.83 -7.60 4.57
N LEU A 103 4.24 -8.62 5.19
CA LEU A 103 3.65 -9.77 4.50
C LEU A 103 2.15 -9.71 4.70
N LEU A 104 1.41 -9.76 3.61
CA LEU A 104 -0.05 -9.78 3.58
C LEU A 104 -0.51 -11.01 2.80
N GLY A 105 -0.57 -12.16 3.48
CA GLY A 105 -0.80 -13.44 2.82
C GLY A 105 0.37 -13.78 1.91
N ASP A 106 0.09 -13.86 0.60
CA ASP A 106 1.10 -14.13 -0.42
C ASP A 106 1.75 -12.86 -1.00
N ASN A 107 1.30 -11.68 -0.54
CA ASN A 107 1.86 -10.39 -0.93
C ASN A 107 3.01 -10.02 0.01
N ALA A 108 4.13 -9.56 -0.56
CA ALA A 108 5.28 -9.10 0.19
C ALA A 108 5.69 -7.69 -0.23
N LEU A 109 5.99 -6.85 0.76
CA LEU A 109 6.51 -5.51 0.59
C LEU A 109 7.77 -5.37 1.44
N ARG A 110 8.83 -4.77 0.89
CA ARG A 110 10.03 -4.37 1.62
C ARG A 110 10.41 -2.94 1.23
N VAL A 111 10.64 -2.11 2.24
CA VAL A 111 11.03 -0.72 2.11
C VAL A 111 12.39 -0.55 2.77
N GLY A 112 13.31 0.14 2.11
CA GLY A 112 14.64 0.46 2.63
C GLY A 112 14.91 1.95 2.50
N VAL A 113 15.58 2.52 3.50
CA VAL A 113 16.04 3.91 3.49
C VAL A 113 17.48 3.93 3.96
N ASP A 114 18.43 3.94 3.02
CA ASP A 114 19.87 4.04 3.30
C ASP A 114 20.57 4.81 2.18
N GLY A 115 20.97 6.06 2.43
CA GLY A 115 21.51 6.98 1.41
C GLY A 115 20.58 7.30 0.23
N GLY A 116 19.37 6.74 0.23
CA GLY A 116 18.37 6.72 -0.83
C GLY A 116 17.16 5.91 -0.35
N ALA A 117 16.23 5.62 -1.25
CA ALA A 117 15.01 4.88 -0.95
C ALA A 117 14.87 3.70 -1.91
N SER A 118 14.57 2.52 -1.35
CA SER A 118 14.36 1.28 -2.10
C SER A 118 12.98 0.71 -1.80
N LEU A 119 12.29 0.23 -2.83
CA LEU A 119 11.02 -0.46 -2.73
C LEU A 119 11.10 -1.77 -3.49
N ARG A 120 10.87 -2.88 -2.79
CA ARG A 120 10.65 -4.19 -3.40
C ARG A 120 9.26 -4.68 -3.06
N ALA A 121 8.50 -5.10 -4.05
CA ALA A 121 7.18 -5.68 -3.85
C ALA A 121 6.96 -6.89 -4.75
N ALA A 122 6.34 -7.93 -4.18
CA ALA A 122 5.79 -9.06 -4.92
C ALA A 122 4.32 -9.14 -4.52
N LEU A 123 3.46 -8.63 -5.40
CA LEU A 123 2.03 -8.49 -5.16
C LEU A 123 1.25 -9.33 -6.16
N GLY A 124 0.06 -9.77 -5.78
CA GLY A 124 -0.80 -10.54 -6.65
C GLY A 124 -2.14 -10.85 -6.01
N GLY A 125 -3.01 -11.42 -6.80
CA GLY A 125 -4.32 -11.85 -6.34
C GLY A 125 -5.20 -12.33 -7.48
N GLU A 126 -6.44 -12.58 -7.11
CA GLU A 126 -7.49 -13.00 -8.03
C GLU A 126 -8.47 -11.86 -8.28
N LEU A 127 -8.95 -11.79 -9.51
CA LEU A 127 -10.05 -10.96 -9.97
C LEU A 127 -11.07 -11.88 -10.66
N PRO A 128 -12.32 -11.45 -10.83
CA PRO A 128 -13.30 -12.23 -11.58
C PRO A 128 -12.77 -12.58 -12.98
N GLY A 129 -12.48 -13.86 -13.20
CA GLY A 129 -11.97 -14.39 -14.48
C GLY A 129 -10.49 -14.11 -14.78
N ALA A 130 -9.70 -13.58 -13.84
CA ALA A 130 -8.29 -13.28 -14.06
C ALA A 130 -7.44 -13.44 -12.80
N ARG A 131 -6.15 -13.72 -12.99
CA ARG A 131 -5.13 -13.62 -11.95
C ARG A 131 -4.18 -12.50 -12.32
N TRP A 132 -3.72 -11.75 -11.32
CA TRP A 132 -2.72 -10.71 -11.52
C TRP A 132 -1.51 -10.94 -10.62
N SER A 133 -0.37 -10.46 -11.09
CA SER A 133 0.89 -10.46 -10.36
C SER A 133 1.71 -9.23 -10.76
N LEU A 134 2.37 -8.64 -9.79
CA LEU A 134 3.25 -7.50 -9.93
C LEU A 134 4.53 -7.77 -9.16
N ALA A 135 5.66 -7.78 -9.86
CA ALA A 135 6.98 -7.70 -9.25
C ALA A 135 7.52 -6.30 -9.47
N LEU A 136 7.95 -5.65 -8.39
CA LEU A 136 8.43 -4.28 -8.39
C LEU A 136 9.77 -4.22 -7.66
N GLU A 137 10.76 -3.61 -8.29
CA GLU A 137 12.01 -3.24 -7.66
C GLU A 137 12.36 -1.82 -8.13
N VAL A 138 12.46 -0.90 -7.18
CA VAL A 138 12.77 0.50 -7.43
C VAL A 138 13.79 0.96 -6.42
N ASP A 139 14.83 1.60 -6.92
CA ASP A 139 15.83 2.31 -6.13
C ASP A 139 15.92 3.74 -6.64
N GLY A 140 16.00 4.70 -5.74
CA GLY A 140 16.09 6.11 -6.13
C GLY A 140 16.37 7.05 -4.98
N PRO A 141 16.55 8.35 -5.27
CA PRO A 141 16.69 9.35 -4.23
C PRO A 141 15.40 9.45 -3.41
N LEU A 142 15.54 9.52 -2.09
CA LEU A 142 14.39 9.80 -1.21
C LEU A 142 13.92 11.23 -1.45
N ARG A 143 12.76 11.41 -2.07
CA ARG A 143 12.08 12.71 -2.10
C ARG A 143 11.26 12.86 -0.83
N ARG A 144 11.75 13.68 0.09
CA ARG A 144 10.92 14.19 1.18
C ARG A 144 10.05 15.29 0.59
N SER A 145 8.73 15.18 0.73
CA SER A 145 7.86 16.34 0.53
C SER A 145 8.35 17.44 1.48
N SER A 146 8.84 18.55 0.95
CA SER A 146 9.13 19.73 1.75
C SER A 146 7.87 20.06 2.56
N PRO A 147 7.97 20.29 3.89
CA PRO A 147 6.85 20.82 4.63
C PRO A 147 6.61 22.25 4.14
N GLY A 148 5.57 22.43 3.31
CA GLY A 148 5.12 23.72 2.83
C GLY A 148 5.61 24.07 1.43
N GLU A 149 4.71 23.94 0.47
CA GLU A 149 4.37 25.07 -0.39
C GLU A 149 2.84 25.04 -0.54
N PRO A 150 2.14 26.18 -0.32
CA PRO A 150 0.68 26.27 -0.37
C PRO A 150 0.08 25.97 -1.74
#